data_AF-T1G608-F1
#
_entry.id   AF-T1G608-F1
#
_cell.length_a   1.000
_cell.length_b   1.000
_cell.length_c   1.000
_cell.angle_alpha   90.00
_cell.angle_beta   90.00
_cell.angle_gamma   90.00
#
_symmetry.space_group_name_H-M   'P 1'
#
loop_
_entity.id
_entity.type
_entity.pdbx_description
1 polymer ?
#
loop_
_entity_poly.entity_id
_entity_poly.type
_entity_poly.pdbx_seq_one_letter_code
_entity_poly.pdbx_strand_id
1 'polypeptide(L)'
;DRFLPTANVARIMKKAIPKSGKIAKEAKDCVQECVSEFVSFITSEASERCQQEKRKTINGEDILFAMTVLGFDNYVEPLKVYLQKYREVLT
;
A
#
# COMPACT_ATOMS: atom_id res chain seq x y z
N ASP A 1 -4.09 6.22 17.17
CA ASP A 1 -3.57 5.70 15.88
C ASP A 1 -4.66 5.17 14.99
N ARG A 2 -4.52 5.36 13.67
CA ARG A 2 -5.47 4.84 12.66
C ARG A 2 -4.95 3.51 12.12
N PHE A 3 -5.22 2.42 12.84
CA PHE A 3 -4.87 1.08 12.40
C PHE A 3 -5.93 0.49 11.46
N LEU A 4 -5.48 -0.31 10.49
CA LEU A 4 -6.39 -1.17 9.72
C LEU A 4 -7.01 -2.23 10.64
N PRO A 5 -8.26 -2.70 10.41
CA PRO A 5 -8.86 -3.71 11.27
C PRO A 5 -8.03 -4.99 11.35
N THR A 6 -7.68 -5.44 12.56
CA THR A 6 -6.84 -6.63 12.80
C THR A 6 -7.39 -7.88 12.11
N ALA A 7 -8.71 -8.03 12.02
CA ALA A 7 -9.37 -9.15 11.31
C ALA A 7 -9.04 -9.17 9.81
N ASN A 8 -8.94 -8.00 9.16
CA ASN A 8 -8.58 -7.90 7.75
C ASN A 8 -7.11 -8.22 7.53
N VAL A 9 -6.23 -7.68 8.39
CA VAL A 9 -4.79 -7.97 8.37
C VAL A 9 -4.56 -9.48 8.54
N ALA A 10 -5.15 -10.09 9.57
CA ALA A 10 -5.02 -11.52 9.83
C ALA A 10 -5.51 -12.39 8.66
N ARG A 11 -6.60 -12.00 7.99
CA ARG A 11 -7.14 -12.70 6.82
C ARG A 11 -6.18 -12.65 5.63
N ILE A 12 -5.50 -11.53 5.39
CA ILE A 12 -4.50 -11.41 4.34
C ILE A 12 -3.24 -12.22 4.69
N MET A 13 -2.72 -12.06 5.91
CA MET A 13 -1.56 -12.84 6.38
C MET A 13 -1.81 -14.35 6.27
N LYS A 14 -3.03 -14.81 6.56
CA LYS A 14 -3.39 -16.22 6.46
C LYS A 14 -3.31 -16.78 5.04
N LYS A 15 -3.46 -15.95 4.00
CA LYS A 15 -3.28 -16.34 2.59
C LYS A 15 -1.81 -16.54 2.21
N ALA A 16 -0.88 -15.95 2.96
CA ALA A 16 0.56 -16.03 2.72
C ALA A 16 1.22 -17.25 3.40
N ILE A 17 0.47 -18.06 4.14
CA ILE A 17 0.97 -19.24 4.86
C ILE A 17 0.13 -20.48 4.54
N PRO A 18 0.61 -21.71 4.87
CA PRO A 18 -0.18 -22.92 4.69
C PRO A 18 -1.54 -22.91 5.40
N LYS A 19 -2.51 -23.67 4.86
CA LYS A 19 -3.88 -23.78 5.42
C LYS A 19 -3.89 -24.19 6.89
N SER A 20 -2.96 -25.06 7.32
CA SER A 20 -2.80 -25.49 8.71
C SER A 20 -2.04 -24.51 9.61
N GLY A 21 -1.32 -23.53 9.04
CA GLY A 21 -0.47 -22.62 9.79
C GLY A 21 -1.24 -21.75 10.78
N LYS A 22 -0.65 -21.40 11.92
CA LYS A 22 -1.23 -20.49 12.90
C LYS A 22 -0.43 -19.19 12.94
N ILE A 23 -1.10 -18.07 13.20
CA ILE A 23 -0.48 -16.75 13.33
C ILE A 23 -0.68 -16.32 14.78
N ALA A 24 0.43 -16.08 15.47
CA ALA A 24 0.45 -15.54 16.82
C ALA A 24 -0.22 -14.17 16.89
N LYS A 25 -0.67 -13.75 18.08
CA LYS A 25 -1.32 -12.45 18.24
C LYS A 25 -0.33 -11.33 17.98
N GLU A 26 0.86 -11.46 18.54
CA GLU A 26 1.98 -10.52 18.46
C GLU A 26 2.41 -10.29 17.01
N ALA A 27 2.38 -11.34 16.18
CA ALA A 27 2.66 -11.22 14.76
C ALA A 27 1.59 -10.42 14.00
N LYS A 28 0.30 -10.52 14.40
CA LYS A 28 -0.78 -9.74 13.78
C LYS A 28 -0.67 -8.27 14.19
N ASP A 29 -0.38 -8.01 15.45
CA ASP A 29 -0.24 -6.66 16.00
C ASP A 29 0.97 -5.96 15.35
N CYS A 30 2.11 -6.66 15.25
CA CYS A 30 3.29 -6.14 14.55
C CYS A 30 3.00 -5.82 13.07
N VAL A 31 2.36 -6.73 12.32
CA VAL A 31 2.03 -6.45 10.91
C VAL A 31 0.98 -5.35 10.76
N GLN A 32 0.07 -5.20 11.72
CA GLN A 32 -0.90 -4.10 11.75
C GLN A 32 -0.21 -2.73 11.92
N GLU A 33 0.81 -2.66 12.76
CA GLU A 33 1.65 -1.46 12.89
C GLU A 33 2.46 -1.22 11.61
N CYS A 34 3.12 -2.27 11.10
CA CYS A 34 3.93 -2.17 9.88
C CYS A 34 3.11 -1.73 8.66
N VAL A 35 1.86 -2.19 8.49
CA VAL A 35 1.04 -1.79 7.34
C VAL A 35 0.55 -0.35 7.46
N SER A 36 0.30 0.14 8.68
CA SER A 36 0.00 1.55 8.91
C SER A 36 1.21 2.42 8.57
N GLU A 37 2.41 1.99 8.97
CA GLU A 37 3.65 2.71 8.63
C GLU A 37 3.95 2.64 7.12
N PHE A 38 3.71 1.50 6.49
CA PHE A 38 3.85 1.34 5.04
C PHE A 38 3.00 2.35 4.27
N VAL A 39 1.73 2.56 4.67
CA VAL A 39 0.88 3.57 4.02
C VAL A 39 1.45 4.97 4.21
N SER A 40 1.91 5.31 5.42
CA SER A 40 2.54 6.60 5.70
C SER A 40 3.80 6.82 4.88
N PHE A 41 4.66 5.80 4.78
CA PHE A 41 5.91 5.84 4.05
C PHE A 41 5.72 6.09 2.55
N ILE A 42 4.87 5.28 1.88
CA ILE A 42 4.55 5.48 0.46
C ILE A 42 3.91 6.87 0.23
N THR A 43 2.97 7.27 1.09
CA THR A 43 2.26 8.55 0.93
C THR A 43 3.21 9.73 1.12
N SER A 44 4.23 9.60 1.96
CA SER A 44 5.21 10.67 2.20
C SER A 44 6.08 10.90 0.97
N GLU A 45 6.61 9.84 0.36
CA GLU A 45 7.37 9.92 -0.91
C GLU A 45 6.52 10.49 -2.05
N ALA A 46 5.28 10.01 -2.20
CA ALA A 46 4.34 10.52 -3.20
C ALA A 46 4.01 12.00 -2.96
N SER A 47 3.89 12.43 -1.71
CA SER A 47 3.68 13.83 -1.35
C SER A 47 4.89 14.69 -1.72
N GLU A 48 6.11 14.20 -1.46
CA GLU A 48 7.33 14.89 -1.84
C GLU A 48 7.40 15.12 -3.35
N ARG A 49 7.16 14.08 -4.16
CA ARG A 49 7.08 14.21 -5.63
C ARG A 49 6.05 15.23 -6.07
N CYS A 50 4.84 15.17 -5.51
CA CYS A 50 3.76 16.10 -5.80
C CYS A 50 4.17 17.56 -5.50
N GLN A 51 4.83 17.80 -4.37
CA GLN A 51 5.30 19.12 -3.96
C GLN A 51 6.44 19.63 -4.86
N GLN A 52 7.38 18.76 -5.23
CA GLN A 52 8.46 19.09 -6.18
C GLN A 52 7.90 19.54 -7.53
N GLU A 53 6.77 18.96 -7.98
CA GLU A 53 6.05 19.38 -9.19
C GLU A 53 5.10 20.58 -8.97
N LYS A 54 5.17 21.24 -7.80
CA LYS A 54 4.32 22.40 -7.43
C LYS A 54 2.81 22.08 -7.44
N ARG A 55 2.44 20.82 -7.27
CA ARG A 55 1.04 20.38 -7.14
C ARG A 55 0.64 20.29 -5.66
N LYS A 56 -0.65 20.50 -5.38
CA LYS A 56 -1.24 20.38 -4.03
C LYS A 56 -2.04 19.09 -3.83
N THR A 57 -2.25 18.32 -4.89
CA THR A 57 -3.08 17.12 -4.88
C THR A 57 -2.26 15.97 -5.43
N ILE A 58 -2.09 14.95 -4.60
CA ILE A 58 -1.45 13.68 -4.95
C ILE A 58 -2.39 12.93 -5.90
N ASN A 59 -1.84 12.36 -6.97
CA ASN A 59 -2.56 11.55 -7.94
C ASN A 59 -1.99 10.11 -8.02
N GLY A 60 -2.57 9.27 -8.87
CA GLY A 60 -2.11 7.88 -9.02
C GLY A 60 -0.69 7.71 -9.56
N GLU A 61 -0.21 8.66 -10.38
CA GLU A 61 1.15 8.62 -10.93
C GLU A 61 2.19 8.89 -9.83
N ASP A 62 1.88 9.76 -8.87
CA ASP A 62 2.74 10.00 -7.70
C ASP A 62 2.95 8.73 -6.87
N ILE A 63 1.89 7.94 -6.71
CA ILE A 63 1.95 6.66 -5.97
C ILE A 63 2.79 5.64 -6.75
N LEU A 64 2.63 5.55 -8.07
CA LEU A 64 3.43 4.66 -8.92
C LEU A 64 4.92 5.05 -8.90
N PHE A 65 5.21 6.35 -8.92
CA PHE A 65 6.56 6.87 -8.74
C PHE A 65 7.14 6.46 -7.39
N ALA A 66 6.43 6.71 -6.30
CA ALA A 66 6.87 6.36 -4.95
C ALA A 66 7.16 4.85 -4.80
N MET A 67 6.31 4.00 -5.36
CA MET A 67 6.54 2.54 -5.37
C MET A 67 7.84 2.17 -6.07
N THR A 68 8.19 2.85 -7.16
CA THR A 68 9.45 2.60 -7.90
C THR A 68 10.65 3.08 -7.09
N VAL A 69 10.61 4.32 -6.59
CA VAL A 69 11.72 4.93 -5.83
C VAL A 69 12.04 4.15 -4.56
N LEU A 70 11.02 3.64 -3.89
CA LEU A 70 11.17 2.91 -2.64
C LEU A 70 11.49 1.41 -2.83
N GLY A 71 11.69 0.94 -4.07
CA GLY A 71 12.09 -0.43 -4.38
C GLY A 71 10.96 -1.46 -4.36
N PHE A 72 9.71 -1.02 -4.52
CA PHE A 72 8.51 -1.88 -4.62
C PHE A 72 8.13 -2.14 -6.09
N ASP A 73 9.12 -2.33 -6.97
CA ASP A 73 8.95 -2.46 -8.43
C ASP A 73 7.93 -3.54 -8.84
N ASN A 74 7.87 -4.64 -8.08
CA ASN A 74 6.93 -5.75 -8.30
C ASN A 74 5.46 -5.32 -8.21
N TYR A 75 5.16 -4.18 -7.57
CA TYR A 75 3.81 -3.63 -7.45
C TYR A 75 3.47 -2.63 -8.55
N VAL A 76 4.45 -2.07 -9.25
CA VAL A 76 4.25 -0.97 -10.22
C VAL A 76 3.36 -1.40 -11.38
N GLU A 77 3.68 -2.53 -12.02
CA GLU A 77 2.93 -2.99 -13.20
C GLU A 77 1.48 -3.39 -12.86
N PRO A 78 1.21 -4.18 -11.80
CA PRO A 78 -0.16 -4.44 -11.35
C PRO A 78 -0.94 -3.16 -11.02
N LEU A 79 -0.30 -2.17 -10.39
CA LEU A 79 -0.95 -0.91 -10.01
C LEU A 79 -1.23 -0.02 -11.22
N LYS A 80 -0.39 -0.01 -12.26
CA LYS A 80 -0.67 0.67 -13.53
C LYS A 80 -1.92 0.13 -14.20
N VAL A 81 -2.03 -1.20 -14.29
CA VAL A 81 -3.22 -1.86 -14.84
C VAL A 81 -4.46 -1.52 -14.02
N TYR A 82 -4.34 -1.51 -12.69
CA TYR A 82 -5.44 -1.13 -11.81
C TYR A 82 -5.87 0.33 -12.02
N LEU A 83 -4.91 1.26 -12.08
CA LEU A 83 -5.18 2.69 -12.29
C LEU A 83 -5.88 2.94 -13.64
N GLN A 84 -5.45 2.25 -14.69
CA GLN A 84 -6.08 2.32 -16.01
C GLN A 84 -7.55 1.86 -15.95
N LYS A 85 -7.81 0.69 -15.37
CA LYS A 85 -9.19 0.18 -15.20
C LYS A 85 -10.05 1.10 -14.34
N TYR A 86 -9.49 1.69 -13.30
CA TYR A 86 -10.20 2.66 -12.46
C TYR A 86 -10.61 3.90 -13.25
N ARG A 87 -9.73 4.42 -14.12
CA ARG A 87 -10.03 5.54 -15.02
C ARG A 87 -11.15 5.21 -16.00
N GLU A 88 -11.11 4.01 -16.59
CA GLU A 88 -12.14 3.53 -17.54
C GLU A 88 -13.53 3.46 -16.91
N VAL A 89 -13.63 3.09 -15.62
CA VAL A 89 -14.92 3.04 -14.89
C VAL A 89 -15.50 4.44 -14.61
N LEU A 90 -14.66 5.48 -14.58
CA LEU A 90 -15.09 6.85 -14.32
C LEU A 90 -15.47 7.64 -15.59
N THR A 91 -15.18 7.09 -16.76
CA THR A 91 -15.59 7.59 -18.08
C THR A 91 -16.81 6.86 -18.60
#